data_AF-A0A1Z8MTY3-F1
#
_entry.id   AF-A0A1Z8MTY3-F1
#
_cell.length_a   1.000
_cell.length_b   1.000
_cell.length_c   1.000
_cell.angle_alpha   90.00
_cell.angle_beta   90.00
_cell.angle_gamma   90.00
#
_symmetry.space_group_name_H-M   'P 1'
#
loop_
_entity.id
_entity.type
_entity.pdbx_description
1 polymer ?
#
loop_
_entity_poly.entity_id
_entity_poly.type
_entity_poly.pdbx_seq_one_letter_code
_entity_poly.pdbx_strand_id
1 'polypeptide(L)'
;MDYKFNEGALVEELKSYIDKTYGGHYSKNQFQSTEFIIDCGHGMGFALGNVLKYAQRYGKKEGHNRADLLKILHYAIIALDCHDKNEN
;
A
#
# COMPACT_ATOMS: atom_id res chain seq x y z
N MET A 1 23.73 4.86 6.65
CA MET A 1 23.83 4.18 5.35
C MET A 1 23.80 5.26 4.28
N ASP A 2 24.76 5.25 3.36
CA ASP A 2 24.68 6.07 2.15
C ASP A 2 23.97 5.27 1.06
N TYR A 3 22.68 5.56 0.89
CA TYR A 3 21.92 4.99 -0.22
C TYR A 3 22.37 5.66 -1.53
N LYS A 4 22.55 4.86 -2.58
CA LYS A 4 22.87 5.37 -3.93
C LYS A 4 21.73 6.20 -4.51
N PHE A 5 20.51 5.93 -4.06
CA PHE A 5 19.29 6.64 -4.44
C PHE A 5 18.68 7.29 -3.20
N ASN A 6 17.67 8.13 -3.38
CA ASN A 6 16.98 8.82 -2.28
C ASN A 6 16.04 7.89 -1.45
N GLU A 7 16.40 6.61 -1.34
CA GLU A 7 15.58 5.55 -0.74
C GLU A 7 15.23 5.88 0.72
N GLY A 8 16.19 6.36 1.50
CA GLY A 8 15.95 6.75 2.89
C GLY A 8 14.80 7.77 3.03
N ALA A 9 14.84 8.87 2.27
CA ALA A 9 13.79 9.87 2.33
C ALA A 9 12.45 9.37 1.77
N LEU A 10 12.48 8.52 0.73
CA LEU A 10 11.27 7.95 0.13
C LEU A 10 10.59 6.92 1.06
N VAL A 11 11.36 6.17 1.83
CA VAL A 11 10.85 5.24 2.85
C VAL A 11 10.23 6.03 4.01
N GLU A 12 10.86 7.12 4.46
CA GLU A 12 10.26 8.00 5.48
C GLU A 12 8.97 8.66 5.00
N GLU A 13 8.91 9.05 3.73
CA GLU A 13 7.68 9.55 3.13
C GLU A 13 6.60 8.46 3.06
N LEU A 14 6.94 7.26 2.62
CA LEU A 14 6.02 6.12 2.62
C LEU A 14 5.48 5.86 4.03
N LYS A 15 6.35 5.87 5.04
CA LYS A 15 5.94 5.74 6.44
C LYS A 15 4.97 6.84 6.84
N SER A 16 5.29 8.11 6.57
CA SER A 16 4.38 9.23 6.86
C SER A 16 3.03 9.11 6.14
N TYR A 17 3.05 8.63 4.89
CA TYR A 17 1.85 8.36 4.12
C TYR A 17 0.99 7.29 4.81
N ILE A 18 1.60 6.16 5.22
CA ILE A 18 0.92 5.08 5.95
C ILE A 18 0.39 5.60 7.29
N ASP A 19 1.21 6.29 8.08
CA ASP A 19 0.79 6.86 9.36
C ASP A 19 -0.44 7.77 9.19
N LYS A 20 -0.49 8.55 8.11
CA LYS A 20 -1.66 9.37 7.75
C LYS A 20 -2.86 8.56 7.29
N THR A 21 -2.66 7.42 6.63
CA THR A 21 -3.77 6.52 6.33
C THR A 21 -4.39 6.03 7.63
N TYR A 22 -3.61 5.67 8.64
CA TYR A 22 -4.17 5.33 9.97
C TYR A 22 -4.74 6.54 10.74
N GLY A 23 -4.22 7.75 10.53
CA GLY A 23 -4.62 8.98 11.26
C GLY A 23 -5.75 9.81 10.64
N GLY A 24 -6.06 9.68 9.35
CA GLY A 24 -7.14 10.38 8.64
C GLY A 24 -7.75 9.51 7.53
N HIS A 25 -8.92 9.85 6.98
CA HIS A 25 -9.66 9.07 5.95
C HIS A 25 -9.85 7.55 6.23
N TYR A 26 -9.41 7.06 7.40
CA TYR A 26 -9.76 5.80 8.07
C TYR A 26 -10.78 6.13 9.16
N SER A 27 -11.95 6.59 8.76
CA SER A 27 -13.13 6.38 9.61
C SER A 27 -13.24 4.87 9.89
N LYS A 28 -13.60 4.47 11.11
CA LYS A 28 -13.73 3.08 11.60
C LYS A 28 -14.17 2.03 10.54
N ASN A 29 -15.00 2.40 9.58
CA ASN A 29 -15.59 1.53 8.56
C ASN A 29 -14.64 1.02 7.44
N GLN A 30 -13.68 1.81 6.94
CA GLN A 30 -12.83 1.36 5.81
C GLN A 30 -11.70 0.43 6.25
N PHE A 31 -11.16 0.68 7.45
CA PHE A 31 -10.18 -0.20 8.07
C PHE A 31 -10.79 -1.57 8.37
N GLN A 32 -11.98 -1.57 8.98
CA GLN A 32 -12.77 -2.79 9.15
C GLN A 32 -12.99 -3.55 7.84
N SER A 33 -13.19 -2.85 6.71
CA SER A 33 -13.40 -3.53 5.42
C SER A 33 -12.13 -4.22 4.90
N THR A 34 -10.97 -3.60 5.06
CA THR A 34 -9.69 -4.16 4.60
C THR A 34 -9.23 -5.30 5.53
N GLU A 35 -9.32 -5.09 6.85
CA GLU A 35 -9.06 -6.14 7.84
C GLU A 35 -9.99 -7.33 7.63
N PHE A 36 -11.30 -7.10 7.44
CA PHE A 36 -12.26 -8.17 7.17
C PHE A 36 -11.91 -8.98 5.92
N ILE A 37 -11.47 -8.33 4.84
CA ILE A 37 -11.03 -9.03 3.61
C ILE A 37 -9.79 -9.90 3.88
N ILE A 38 -8.85 -9.40 4.69
CA ILE A 38 -7.64 -10.14 5.07
C ILE A 38 -8.01 -11.33 5.97
N ASP A 39 -8.84 -11.10 6.99
CA ASP A 39 -9.32 -12.12 7.94
C ASP A 39 -10.13 -13.23 7.25
N CYS A 40 -10.82 -12.91 6.15
CA CYS A 40 -11.51 -13.89 5.31
C CYS A 40 -10.57 -14.69 4.38
N GLY A 41 -9.24 -14.53 4.49
CA GLY A 41 -8.26 -15.24 3.68
C GLY A 41 -8.07 -14.69 2.25
N HIS A 42 -8.59 -13.51 1.96
CA HIS A 42 -8.49 -12.87 0.64
C HIS A 42 -7.46 -11.74 0.56
N GLY A 43 -6.67 -11.55 1.64
CA GLY A 43 -5.71 -10.45 1.78
C GLY A 43 -4.69 -10.36 0.65
N MET A 44 -4.06 -11.48 0.28
CA MET A 44 -3.04 -11.52 -0.79
C MET A 44 -3.60 -11.07 -2.15
N GLY A 45 -4.74 -11.66 -2.55
CA GLY A 45 -5.39 -11.30 -3.82
C GLY A 45 -5.85 -9.84 -3.84
N PHE A 46 -6.37 -9.34 -2.73
CA PHE A 46 -6.76 -7.95 -2.58
C PHE A 46 -5.58 -6.98 -2.72
N ALA A 47 -4.46 -7.26 -2.04
CA ALA A 47 -3.27 -6.41 -2.07
C ALA A 47 -2.66 -6.35 -3.47
N LEU A 48 -2.42 -7.50 -4.10
CA LEU A 48 -1.86 -7.58 -5.46
C LEU A 48 -2.81 -6.99 -6.51
N GLY A 49 -4.12 -7.17 -6.35
CA GLY A 49 -5.12 -6.54 -7.22
C GLY A 49 -5.04 -5.01 -7.17
N ASN A 50 -4.80 -4.44 -6.00
CA ASN A 50 -4.59 -3.00 -5.84
C ASN A 50 -3.26 -2.53 -6.46
N VAL A 51 -2.16 -3.28 -6.27
CA VAL A 51 -0.88 -3.01 -6.96
C VAL A 51 -1.09 -2.92 -8.48
N LEU A 52 -1.76 -3.93 -9.07
CA LEU A 52 -2.05 -3.95 -10.50
C LEU A 52 -2.92 -2.76 -10.93
N LYS A 53 -3.99 -2.47 -10.18
CA LYS A 53 -4.88 -1.33 -10.44
C LYS A 53 -4.12 0.00 -10.51
N TYR A 54 -3.25 0.28 -9.54
CA TYR A 54 -2.51 1.55 -9.50
C TYR A 54 -1.36 1.60 -10.52
N ALA A 55 -0.71 0.46 -10.79
CA ALA A 55 0.27 0.35 -11.88
C ALA A 55 -0.38 0.65 -13.25
N GLN A 56 -1.56 0.09 -13.52
CA GLN A 56 -2.31 0.36 -14.75
C GLN A 56 -2.84 1.80 -14.85
N ARG A 57 -3.08 2.46 -13.71
CA ARG A 57 -3.59 3.83 -13.64
C ARG A 57 -2.48 4.87 -13.89
N TYR A 58 -1.26 4.59 -13.44
CA TYR A 58 -0.12 5.49 -13.59
C TYR A 58 0.15 5.79 -15.08
N GLY A 59 0.22 7.08 -15.43
CA GLY A 59 0.36 7.53 -16.82
C GLY A 59 -0.97 7.65 -17.58
N LYS A 60 -2.10 7.19 -17.01
CA LYS A 60 -3.44 7.30 -17.64
C LYS A 60 -4.34 8.32 -16.95
N LYS A 61 -4.50 8.22 -15.63
CA LYS A 61 -5.34 9.14 -14.86
C LYS A 61 -4.47 10.23 -14.26
N GLU A 62 -4.75 11.48 -14.64
CA GLU A 62 -3.99 12.67 -14.20
C GLU A 62 -2.50 12.61 -14.60
N GLY A 63 -2.19 11.89 -15.69
CA GLY A 63 -0.82 11.69 -16.15
C GLY A 63 0.01 10.85 -15.18
N HIS A 64 1.20 11.32 -14.83
CA HIS A 64 2.13 10.64 -13.93
C HIS A 64 1.85 10.96 -12.46
N ASN A 65 0.68 10.54 -11.96
CA ASN A 65 0.30 10.82 -10.58
C ASN A 65 1.19 10.04 -9.58
N ARG A 66 2.08 10.75 -8.89
CA ARG A 66 2.97 10.18 -7.86
C ARG A 66 2.22 9.50 -6.71
N ALA A 67 0.97 9.89 -6.45
CA ALA A 67 0.14 9.23 -5.46
C ALA A 67 -0.24 7.80 -5.85
N ASP A 68 -0.14 7.41 -7.13
CA ASP A 68 -0.33 6.02 -7.54
C ASP A 68 0.91 5.18 -7.18
N LEU A 69 2.12 5.73 -7.30
CA LEU A 69 3.35 5.06 -6.86
C LEU A 69 3.37 4.81 -5.34
N LEU A 70 2.96 5.80 -4.53
CA LEU A 70 2.84 5.63 -3.08
C LEU A 70 1.82 4.54 -2.70
N LYS A 71 0.71 4.43 -3.45
CA LYS A 71 -0.27 3.36 -3.23
C LYS A 71 0.27 1.99 -3.63
N ILE A 72 1.02 1.89 -4.73
CA ILE A 72 1.69 0.64 -5.11
C ILE A 72 2.61 0.16 -3.98
N LEU A 73 3.46 1.06 -3.45
CA LEU A 73 4.35 0.73 -2.33
C LEU A 73 3.56 0.30 -1.08
N HIS A 74 2.50 1.03 -0.73
CA HIS A 74 1.67 0.69 0.42
C HIS A 74 1.01 -0.69 0.31
N TYR A 75 0.39 -1.00 -0.84
CA TYR A 75 -0.23 -2.31 -1.04
C TYR A 75 0.78 -3.44 -1.19
N ALA A 76 2.00 -3.16 -1.67
CA ALA A 76 3.09 -4.14 -1.65
C ALA A 76 3.51 -4.50 -0.21
N ILE A 77 3.55 -3.53 0.71
CA ILE A 77 3.80 -3.79 2.15
C ILE A 77 2.68 -4.64 2.77
N ILE A 78 1.42 -4.39 2.41
CA ILE A 78 0.29 -5.23 2.86
C ILE A 78 0.40 -6.66 2.30
N ALA A 79 0.80 -6.81 1.03
CA ALA A 79 1.01 -8.12 0.43
C ALA A 79 2.13 -8.89 1.13
N LEU A 80 3.20 -8.20 1.54
CA LEU A 80 4.30 -8.77 2.31
C LEU A 80 3.82 -9.26 3.68
N ASP A 81 3.06 -8.45 4.42
CA ASP A 81 2.45 -8.87 5.69
C ASP A 81 1.52 -10.08 5.52
N CYS A 82 0.71 -10.11 4.45
CA CYS A 82 -0.14 -11.24 4.12
C CYS A 82 0.67 -12.51 3.78
N HIS A 83 1.82 -12.37 3.12
CA HIS A 83 2.71 -13.49 2.82
C HIS A 83 3.27 -14.07 4.11
N ASP A 84 3.89 -13.22 4.95
CA ASP A 84 4.53 -13.61 6.19
C ASP A 84 3.53 -14.25 7.18
N LYS A 85 2.27 -13.83 7.18
CA LYS A 85 1.19 -14.44 7.99
C LYS A 85 0.70 -15.79 7.48
N ASN A 86 0.81 -16.06 6.18
CA ASN A 86 0.36 -17.32 5.57
C ASN A 86 1.48 -18.38 5.50
N GLU A 87 2.75 -17.99 5.57
CA GLU A 87 3.90 -18.91 5.57
C GLU A 87 4.37 -19.34 6.98
N ASN A 88 3.57 -19.07 8.02
CA ASN A 88 3.79 -19.54 9.40
C ASN A 88 2.85 -20.69 9.79
#